data_AF-A0A6G7J7L7-F1
#
_entry.id   AF-A0A6G7J7L7-F1
#
_cell.length_a   1.000
_cell.length_b   1.000
_cell.length_c   1.000
_cell.angle_alpha   90.00
_cell.angle_beta   90.00
_cell.angle_gamma   90.00
#
_symmetry.space_group_name_H-M   'P 1'
#
loop_
_entity.id
_entity.type
_entity.pdbx_description
1 polymer ?
#
loop_
_entity_poly.entity_id
_entity_poly.type
_entity_poly.pdbx_seq_one_letter_code
_entity_poly.pdbx_strand_id
1 'polypeptide(L)'
;MENNDDFRVKRIKKMLLEMAKGNFFYTIEPSDKNDNIASLVVMLNMVSEEIRAAFIHQGFANAHTTPQCIIQLSLILDDHGQIELVTNGTCSLLSYLPKDLIGKPITEFMTEKSRERWAKKLSKHLKRERSETVLFLEFMTNEGLILAKDCQLSVYQALDGSGQKILLNTVFFSKGEPFETGLPKKTLKVTKGTKEHKVTLTPKDIQIIRGVHDAIINNLDKDLPSLKELAHQEGTNEYKLKYGFKQVYGTTIFRFLIQERLRMARTLILHSTHTIKQIVQMTGFKSKTHFSRAFKDKYGRSPSELRS
;
A
#
# COMPACT_ATOMS: atom_id res chain seq x y z
N MET A 1 18.72 -37.18 17.55
CA MET A 1 17.56 -37.26 18.47
C MET A 1 16.35 -36.41 18.03
N GLU A 2 16.40 -35.71 16.90
CA GLU A 2 15.37 -34.70 16.50
C GLU A 2 14.24 -35.19 15.58
N ASN A 3 14.08 -36.50 15.37
CA ASN A 3 13.15 -37.01 14.34
C ASN A 3 12.20 -38.14 14.82
N ASN A 4 12.05 -38.29 16.15
CA ASN A 4 11.03 -39.14 16.75
C ASN A 4 9.65 -38.45 16.68
N ASP A 5 8.57 -39.21 16.52
CA ASP A 5 7.22 -38.66 16.32
C ASP A 5 6.76 -37.83 17.52
N ASP A 6 7.15 -38.20 18.75
CA ASP A 6 6.89 -37.40 19.95
C ASP A 6 7.53 -36.00 19.89
N PHE A 7 8.73 -35.89 19.32
CA PHE A 7 9.41 -34.61 19.15
C PHE A 7 8.72 -33.73 18.08
N ARG A 8 8.27 -34.34 16.99
CA ARG A 8 7.55 -33.65 15.90
C ARG A 8 6.18 -33.15 16.36
N VAL A 9 5.46 -33.96 17.14
CA VAL A 9 4.19 -33.57 17.77
C VAL A 9 4.38 -32.44 18.78
N LYS A 10 5.47 -32.46 19.57
CA LYS A 10 5.82 -31.33 20.45
C LYS A 10 6.08 -30.02 19.69
N ARG A 11 6.70 -30.07 18.50
CA ARG A 11 6.87 -28.88 17.65
C ARG A 11 5.54 -28.35 17.13
N ILE A 12 4.63 -29.23 16.72
CA ILE A 12 3.25 -28.86 16.33
C ILE A 12 2.52 -28.17 17.48
N LYS A 13 2.56 -28.74 18.68
CA LYS A 13 1.97 -28.14 19.88
C LYS A 13 2.55 -26.74 20.14
N LYS A 14 3.87 -26.57 20.02
CA LYS A 14 4.52 -25.28 20.19
C LYS A 14 4.06 -24.25 19.15
N MET A 15 3.94 -24.64 17.88
CA MET A 15 3.43 -23.76 16.83
C MET A 15 1.99 -23.30 17.11
N LEU A 16 1.11 -24.21 17.49
CA LEU A 16 -0.27 -23.87 17.84
C LEU A 16 -0.34 -22.89 19.03
N LEU A 17 0.53 -23.04 20.02
CA LEU A 17 0.63 -22.10 21.14
C LEU A 17 1.14 -20.72 20.71
N GLU A 18 2.11 -20.65 19.79
CA GLU A 18 2.58 -19.38 19.24
C GLU A 18 1.50 -18.69 18.40
N MET A 19 0.76 -19.43 17.58
CA MET A 19 -0.39 -18.91 16.84
C MET A 19 -1.49 -18.40 17.78
N ALA A 20 -1.78 -19.11 18.87
CA ALA A 20 -2.75 -18.69 19.88
C ALA A 20 -2.34 -17.39 20.61
N LYS A 21 -1.03 -17.14 20.74
CA LYS A 21 -0.48 -15.88 21.29
C LYS A 21 -0.40 -14.75 20.25
N GLY A 22 -0.81 -15.00 19.01
CA GLY A 22 -0.74 -14.02 17.91
C GLY A 22 0.62 -13.96 17.20
N ASN A 23 1.54 -14.87 17.50
CA ASN A 23 2.84 -14.96 16.84
C ASN A 23 2.77 -15.87 15.61
N PHE A 24 2.41 -15.30 14.45
CA PHE A 24 2.34 -16.02 13.17
C PHE A 24 3.67 -16.05 12.39
N PHE A 25 4.76 -15.56 12.98
CA PHE A 25 6.10 -15.63 12.37
C PHE A 25 6.82 -16.95 12.68
N TYR A 26 6.29 -17.72 13.62
CA TYR A 26 6.81 -19.03 13.97
C TYR A 26 6.38 -20.08 12.94
N THR A 27 7.35 -20.76 12.33
CA THR A 27 7.14 -21.86 11.37
C THR A 27 7.89 -23.10 11.80
N ILE A 28 7.39 -24.26 11.38
CA ILE A 28 8.08 -25.55 11.59
C ILE A 28 8.74 -25.96 10.28
N GLU A 29 10.01 -26.36 10.35
CA GLU A 29 10.70 -26.91 9.17
C GLU A 29 10.04 -28.22 8.73
N PRO A 30 9.78 -28.39 7.42
CA PRO A 30 9.24 -29.62 6.89
C PRO A 30 10.19 -30.80 7.14
N SER A 31 9.61 -31.98 7.36
CA SER A 31 10.37 -33.23 7.47
C SER A 31 10.43 -33.91 6.11
N ASP A 32 11.54 -34.60 5.83
CA ASP A 32 11.69 -35.43 4.62
C ASP A 32 10.82 -36.70 4.64
N LYS A 33 10.14 -36.99 5.77
CA LYS A 33 9.24 -38.13 5.91
C LYS A 33 7.92 -37.88 5.19
N ASN A 34 7.50 -38.80 4.33
CA ASN A 34 6.19 -38.76 3.66
C ASN A 34 5.10 -39.41 4.54
N ASP A 35 4.80 -38.80 5.68
CA ASP A 35 3.81 -39.28 6.64
C ASP A 35 2.77 -38.21 7.00
N ASN A 36 1.71 -38.62 7.71
CA ASN A 36 0.60 -37.73 8.08
C ASN A 36 1.04 -36.54 8.95
N ILE A 37 2.08 -36.71 9.76
CA ILE A 37 2.62 -35.64 10.63
C ILE A 37 3.31 -34.58 9.78
N ALA A 38 4.04 -34.97 8.74
CA ALA A 38 4.65 -34.04 7.80
C ALA A 38 3.58 -33.24 7.04
N SER A 39 2.54 -33.91 6.54
CA SER A 39 1.39 -33.25 5.89
C SER A 39 0.70 -32.24 6.83
N LEU A 40 0.53 -32.61 8.10
CA LEU A 40 -0.06 -31.71 9.10
C LEU A 40 0.80 -30.47 9.37
N VAL A 41 2.13 -30.62 9.40
CA VAL A 41 3.07 -29.48 9.51
C VAL A 41 2.93 -28.55 8.31
N VAL A 42 2.83 -29.08 7.09
CA VAL A 42 2.62 -28.25 5.88
C VAL A 42 1.31 -27.48 5.99
N MET A 43 0.22 -28.16 6.35
CA MET A 43 -1.10 -27.52 6.52
C MET A 43 -1.07 -26.43 7.61
N LEU A 44 -0.41 -26.66 8.74
CA LEU A 44 -0.29 -25.66 9.80
C LEU A 44 0.53 -24.45 9.37
N ASN A 45 1.64 -24.65 8.66
CA ASN A 45 2.43 -23.56 8.07
C ASN A 45 1.61 -22.78 7.05
N MET A 46 0.79 -23.46 6.22
CA MET A 46 -0.15 -22.81 5.31
C MET A 46 -1.17 -21.96 6.07
N VAL A 47 -1.81 -22.51 7.10
CA VAL A 47 -2.81 -21.79 7.91
C VAL A 47 -2.17 -20.60 8.64
N SER A 48 -0.97 -20.74 9.19
CA SER A 48 -0.25 -19.62 9.83
C SER A 48 0.08 -18.51 8.82
N GLU A 49 0.53 -18.87 7.63
CA GLU A 49 0.80 -17.92 6.54
C GLU A 49 -0.49 -17.27 6.03
N GLU A 50 -1.61 -18.00 5.96
CA GLU A 50 -2.94 -17.49 5.61
C GLU A 50 -3.46 -16.52 6.67
N ILE A 51 -3.39 -16.85 7.96
CA ILE A 51 -3.82 -15.96 9.03
C ILE A 51 -2.94 -14.71 9.05
N ARG A 52 -1.62 -14.86 8.91
CA ARG A 52 -0.68 -13.74 8.80
C ARG A 52 -1.02 -12.85 7.62
N ALA A 53 -1.28 -13.43 6.45
CA ALA A 53 -1.72 -12.70 5.27
C ALA A 53 -3.09 -12.06 5.49
N ALA A 54 -4.02 -12.71 6.17
CA ALA A 54 -5.34 -12.18 6.50
C ALA A 54 -5.26 -11.00 7.46
N PHE A 55 -4.33 -10.96 8.42
CA PHE A 55 -4.05 -9.77 9.23
C PHE A 55 -3.43 -8.64 8.38
N ILE A 56 -2.60 -8.97 7.39
CA ILE A 56 -2.14 -8.00 6.38
C ILE A 56 -3.31 -7.53 5.50
N HIS A 57 -4.28 -8.39 5.20
CA HIS A 57 -5.48 -8.09 4.41
C HIS A 57 -6.57 -7.34 5.21
N GLN A 58 -6.71 -7.55 6.51
CA GLN A 58 -7.55 -6.68 7.37
C GLN A 58 -6.88 -5.32 7.61
N GLY A 59 -5.55 -5.27 7.46
CA GLY A 59 -4.78 -4.07 7.18
C GLY A 59 -4.80 -3.62 5.72
N PHE A 60 -5.83 -3.94 4.90
CA PHE A 60 -6.06 -3.24 3.63
C PHE A 60 -6.51 -1.79 3.88
N ALA A 61 -5.61 -0.99 4.42
CA ALA A 61 -5.34 0.30 3.80
C ALA A 61 -4.72 -0.01 2.44
N ASN A 62 -5.58 -0.20 1.42
CA ASN A 62 -5.27 -0.20 -0.01
C ASN A 62 -3.76 -0.26 -0.37
N ALA A 63 -3.16 -1.45 -0.46
CA ALA A 63 -1.72 -1.66 -0.72
C ALA A 63 -1.27 -1.29 -2.15
N HIS A 64 -2.12 -0.61 -2.92
CA HIS A 64 -1.67 0.21 -4.03
C HIS A 64 -1.05 1.53 -3.60
N THR A 65 -1.07 1.87 -2.32
CA THR A 65 -0.36 3.02 -1.74
C THR A 65 0.14 2.64 -0.35
N THR A 66 0.94 1.58 -0.24
CA THR A 66 1.89 1.55 0.89
C THR A 66 2.90 2.66 0.59
N PRO A 67 2.91 3.78 1.33
CA PRO A 67 3.96 4.77 1.15
C PRO A 67 5.30 4.08 1.40
N GLN A 68 6.11 3.96 0.34
CA GLN A 68 7.50 3.54 0.49
C GLN A 68 8.31 4.69 1.12
N CYS A 69 7.86 5.94 0.91
CA CYS A 69 8.39 7.12 1.56
C CYS A 69 7.24 8.07 1.96
N ILE A 70 7.37 8.65 3.16
CA ILE A 70 6.55 9.77 3.63
C ILE A 70 7.35 11.04 3.37
N ILE A 71 6.82 11.94 2.56
CA ILE A 71 7.38 13.27 2.36
C ILE A 71 6.49 14.26 3.09
N GLN A 72 7.05 14.91 4.09
CA GLN A 72 6.34 15.91 4.88
C GLN A 72 6.65 17.30 4.33
N LEU A 73 5.60 18.03 3.98
CA LEU A 73 5.64 19.45 3.74
C LEU A 73 5.30 20.13 5.06
N SER A 74 6.25 20.91 5.56
CA SER A 74 6.11 21.69 6.78
C SER A 74 6.62 23.10 6.53
N LEU A 75 5.82 24.06 6.94
CA LEU A 75 6.17 25.47 6.87
C LEU A 75 5.65 26.20 8.10
N ILE A 76 6.47 27.13 8.59
CA ILE A 76 6.13 28.03 9.68
C ILE A 76 5.88 29.40 9.06
N LEU A 77 4.74 29.99 9.41
CA LEU A 77 4.35 31.32 8.99
C LEU A 77 4.28 32.25 10.21
N ASP A 78 4.47 33.54 9.95
CA ASP A 78 4.10 34.60 10.89
C ASP A 78 2.57 34.79 10.95
N ASP A 79 2.14 35.74 11.78
CA ASP A 79 0.75 36.15 11.96
C ASP A 79 0.13 36.82 10.73
N HIS A 80 0.95 37.29 9.79
CA HIS A 80 0.56 37.83 8.50
C HIS A 80 0.51 36.78 7.38
N GLY A 81 0.94 35.55 7.64
CA GLY A 81 0.98 34.46 6.66
C GLY A 81 2.20 34.49 5.74
N GLN A 82 3.27 35.18 6.12
CA GLN A 82 4.58 35.12 5.47
C GLN A 82 5.35 33.90 5.92
N ILE A 83 6.07 33.28 4.98
CA ILE A 83 6.84 32.07 5.25
C ILE A 83 8.15 32.43 5.94
N GLU A 84 8.33 31.99 7.18
CA GLU A 84 9.57 32.18 7.95
C GLU A 84 10.51 30.99 7.81
N LEU A 85 9.95 29.78 7.77
CA LEU A 85 10.72 28.54 7.70
C LEU A 85 10.03 27.54 6.78
N VAL A 86 10.86 26.84 6.00
CA VAL A 86 10.45 25.73 5.14
C VAL A 86 11.35 24.52 5.40
N THR A 87 10.78 23.32 5.36
CA THR A 87 11.58 22.10 5.36
C THR A 87 12.08 21.76 3.96
N ASN A 88 13.14 20.96 3.87
CA ASN A 88 13.64 20.43 2.59
C ASN A 88 12.55 19.67 1.82
N GLY A 89 11.65 18.98 2.52
CA GLY A 89 10.49 18.32 1.92
C GLY A 89 9.56 19.31 1.20
N THR A 90 9.30 20.48 1.78
CA THR A 90 8.53 21.57 1.17
C THR A 90 9.20 22.08 -0.12
N CYS A 91 10.51 22.33 -0.09
CA CYS A 91 11.27 22.77 -1.27
C CYS A 91 11.24 21.74 -2.39
N SER A 92 11.48 20.46 -2.08
CA SER A 92 11.43 19.37 -3.06
C SER A 92 10.06 19.19 -3.67
N LEU A 93 8.99 19.33 -2.88
CA LEU A 93 7.61 19.18 -3.37
C LEU A 93 7.16 20.36 -4.24
N LEU A 94 7.44 21.59 -3.81
CA LEU A 94 7.03 22.79 -4.56
C LEU A 94 7.99 23.14 -5.70
N SER A 95 9.16 22.50 -5.78
CA SER A 95 10.22 22.79 -6.76
C SER A 95 10.75 24.23 -6.70
N TYR A 96 10.85 24.78 -5.48
CA TYR A 96 11.44 26.10 -5.21
C TYR A 96 12.65 25.97 -4.28
N LEU A 97 13.60 26.91 -4.39
CA LEU A 97 14.69 27.01 -3.43
C LEU A 97 14.20 27.70 -2.15
N PRO A 98 14.81 27.44 -0.97
CA PRO A 98 14.42 28.09 0.28
C PRO A 98 14.35 29.62 0.18
N LYS A 99 15.32 30.24 -0.51
CA LYS A 99 15.39 31.69 -0.74
C LYS A 99 14.24 32.26 -1.56
N ASP A 100 13.55 31.43 -2.35
CA ASP A 100 12.44 31.86 -3.19
C ASP A 100 11.09 31.74 -2.46
N LEU A 101 11.06 30.99 -1.34
CA LEU A 101 9.89 30.76 -0.50
C LEU A 101 9.90 31.64 0.75
N ILE A 102 11.04 31.71 1.44
CA ILE A 102 11.17 32.45 2.71
C ILE A 102 10.97 33.94 2.46
N GLY A 103 10.18 34.60 3.31
CA GLY A 103 9.84 36.03 3.21
C GLY A 103 8.77 36.35 2.17
N LYS A 104 8.10 35.35 1.61
CA LYS A 104 6.94 35.54 0.73
C LYS A 104 5.64 35.10 1.39
N PRO A 105 4.49 35.70 1.00
CA PRO A 105 3.19 35.26 1.49
C PRO A 105 2.83 33.90 0.91
N ILE A 106 2.32 32.99 1.75
CA ILE A 106 1.94 31.64 1.32
C ILE A 106 0.87 31.63 0.20
N THR A 107 0.05 32.68 0.13
CA THR A 107 -1.02 32.85 -0.86
C THR A 107 -0.51 32.98 -2.30
N GLU A 108 0.73 33.43 -2.51
CA GLU A 108 1.37 33.49 -3.84
C GLU A 108 1.48 32.10 -4.46
N PHE A 109 1.74 31.09 -3.63
CA PHE A 109 1.93 29.70 -4.02
C PHE A 109 0.65 28.88 -4.03
N MET A 110 -0.52 29.52 -3.87
CA MET A 110 -1.83 28.85 -3.84
C MET A 110 -2.70 29.20 -5.04
N THR A 111 -3.57 28.28 -5.44
CA THR A 111 -4.65 28.56 -6.40
C THR A 111 -5.65 29.56 -5.83
N GLU A 112 -6.35 30.30 -6.69
CA GLU A 112 -7.37 31.28 -6.28
C GLU A 112 -8.43 30.68 -5.34
N LYS A 113 -8.93 29.49 -5.66
CA LYS A 113 -9.89 28.74 -4.82
C LYS A 113 -9.35 28.44 -3.42
N SER A 114 -8.05 28.22 -3.29
CA SER A 114 -7.40 27.93 -2.00
C SER A 114 -7.14 29.21 -1.22
N ARG A 115 -6.82 30.33 -1.88
CA ARG A 115 -6.67 31.64 -1.25
C ARG A 115 -7.96 32.09 -0.56
N GLU A 116 -9.11 31.89 -1.19
CA GLU A 116 -10.42 32.21 -0.60
C GLU A 116 -10.70 31.37 0.66
N ARG A 117 -10.45 30.06 0.60
CA ARG A 117 -10.63 29.14 1.74
C ARG A 117 -9.69 29.50 2.89
N TRP A 118 -8.43 29.81 2.56
CA TRP A 118 -7.41 30.26 3.48
C TRP A 118 -7.88 31.51 4.22
N ALA A 119 -8.21 32.59 3.51
CA ALA A 119 -8.64 33.85 4.11
C ALA A 119 -9.87 33.70 5.02
N LYS A 120 -10.87 32.93 4.58
CA LYS A 120 -12.11 32.69 5.34
C LYS A 120 -11.87 31.92 6.64
N LYS A 121 -10.94 30.96 6.64
CA LYS A 121 -10.67 30.13 7.82
C LYS A 121 -9.64 30.78 8.74
N LEU A 122 -8.56 31.33 8.20
CA LEU A 122 -7.44 31.87 8.99
C LEU A 122 -7.89 33.01 9.90
N SER A 123 -8.70 33.95 9.39
CA SER A 123 -9.23 35.09 10.14
C SER A 123 -10.04 34.71 11.39
N LYS A 124 -10.65 33.51 11.40
CA LYS A 124 -11.37 32.99 12.57
C LYS A 124 -10.45 32.29 13.56
N HIS A 125 -9.36 31.69 13.08
CA HIS A 125 -8.45 30.87 13.87
C HIS A 125 -7.30 31.66 14.50
N LEU A 126 -6.85 32.76 13.88
CA LEU A 126 -5.87 33.69 14.46
C LEU A 126 -6.38 34.38 15.74
N LYS A 127 -7.71 34.50 15.92
CA LYS A 127 -8.31 35.08 17.13
C LYS A 127 -8.12 34.23 18.40
N ARG A 128 -7.61 33.01 18.28
CA ARG A 128 -7.40 32.07 19.39
C ARG A 128 -5.92 31.92 19.65
N GLU A 129 -5.50 31.96 20.91
CA GLU A 129 -4.09 31.79 21.30
C GLU A 129 -3.49 30.47 20.82
N ARG A 130 -4.27 29.38 20.88
CA ARG A 130 -3.93 28.07 20.31
C ARG A 130 -5.13 27.49 19.59
N SER A 131 -4.95 27.05 18.34
CA SER A 131 -6.02 26.35 17.63
C SER A 131 -5.48 25.43 16.54
N GLU A 132 -6.18 24.32 16.30
CA GLU A 132 -5.86 23.40 15.22
C GLU A 132 -7.05 23.23 14.28
N THR A 133 -6.76 23.10 12.99
CA THR A 133 -7.79 22.81 11.97
C THR A 133 -7.18 22.10 10.77
N VAL A 134 -8.04 21.55 9.92
CA VAL A 134 -7.64 20.91 8.67
C VAL A 134 -8.31 21.63 7.50
N LEU A 135 -7.53 21.93 6.46
CA LEU A 135 -8.01 22.58 5.24
C LEU A 135 -7.48 21.86 4.00
N PHE A 136 -8.37 21.62 3.04
CA PHE A 136 -7.96 21.19 1.70
C PHE A 136 -7.44 22.39 0.91
N LEU A 137 -6.15 22.38 0.59
CA LEU A 137 -5.43 23.44 -0.10
C LEU A 137 -4.75 22.91 -1.37
N GLU A 138 -4.69 23.76 -2.39
CA GLU A 138 -4.07 23.50 -3.69
C GLU A 138 -2.90 24.48 -3.87
N PHE A 139 -1.68 23.94 -3.89
CA PHE A 139 -0.45 24.69 -4.11
C PHE A 139 0.03 24.59 -5.55
N MET A 140 0.72 25.62 -6.02
CA MET A 140 1.32 25.69 -7.35
C MET A 140 2.84 25.52 -7.24
N THR A 141 3.39 24.55 -7.95
CA THR A 141 4.84 24.37 -8.06
C THR A 141 5.45 25.38 -9.03
N ASN A 142 6.76 25.56 -8.98
CA ASN A 142 7.50 26.43 -9.91
C ASN A 142 7.34 26.01 -11.39
N GLU A 143 7.04 24.72 -11.63
CA GLU A 143 6.78 24.17 -12.97
C GLU A 143 5.30 24.28 -13.39
N GLY A 144 4.46 24.98 -12.61
CA GLY A 144 3.03 25.15 -12.89
C GLY A 144 2.16 23.93 -12.57
N LEU A 145 2.66 22.97 -11.79
CA LEU A 145 1.89 21.81 -11.34
C LEU A 145 1.04 22.17 -10.12
N ILE A 146 -0.12 21.54 -9.99
CA ILE A 146 -1.02 21.75 -8.84
C ILE A 146 -0.93 20.57 -7.87
N LEU A 147 -0.60 20.87 -6.61
CA LEU A 147 -0.56 19.92 -5.50
C LEU A 147 -1.75 20.15 -4.57
N ALA A 148 -2.73 19.25 -4.58
CA ALA A 148 -3.95 19.36 -3.79
C ALA A 148 -3.95 18.37 -2.63
N LYS A 149 -4.01 18.88 -1.38
CA LYS A 149 -3.98 18.05 -0.16
C LYS A 149 -4.70 18.67 1.03
N ASP A 150 -5.13 17.79 1.94
CA ASP A 150 -5.51 18.17 3.30
C ASP A 150 -4.27 18.58 4.09
N CYS A 151 -4.30 19.78 4.62
CA CYS A 151 -3.24 20.39 5.39
C CYS A 151 -3.73 20.64 6.81
N GLN A 152 -2.96 20.21 7.80
CA GLN A 152 -3.17 20.55 9.20
C GLN A 152 -2.55 21.92 9.44
N LEU A 153 -3.34 22.83 10.01
CA LEU A 153 -2.90 24.15 10.44
C LEU A 153 -2.97 24.19 11.97
N SER A 154 -1.87 24.51 12.61
CA SER A 154 -1.79 24.74 14.05
C SER A 154 -1.30 26.17 14.30
N VAL A 155 -2.12 26.96 14.97
CA VAL A 155 -1.79 28.31 15.42
C VAL A 155 -1.32 28.22 16.88
N TYR A 156 -0.19 28.84 17.18
CA TYR A 156 0.41 28.83 18.53
C TYR A 156 1.18 30.12 18.81
N GLN A 157 1.42 30.41 20.09
CA GLN A 157 2.31 31.49 20.51
C GLN A 157 3.74 30.98 20.61
N ALA A 158 4.69 31.66 19.96
CA ALA A 158 6.10 31.31 20.08
C ALA A 158 6.63 31.64 21.48
N LEU A 159 7.50 30.76 22.01
CA LEU A 159 8.07 30.89 23.37
C LEU A 159 9.13 31.99 23.45
N ASP A 160 9.70 32.39 22.32
CA ASP A 160 10.71 33.44 22.20
C ASP A 160 10.12 34.86 22.17
N GLY A 161 8.80 34.99 22.27
CA GLY A 161 8.10 36.27 22.23
C GLY A 161 7.91 36.85 20.82
N SER A 162 8.25 36.11 19.75
CA SER A 162 8.11 36.53 18.35
C SER A 162 6.65 36.58 17.84
N GLY A 163 5.68 36.55 18.75
CA GLY A 163 4.25 36.65 18.43
C GLY A 163 3.58 35.31 18.15
N GLN A 164 2.44 35.40 17.46
CA GLN A 164 1.66 34.23 17.04
C GLN A 164 2.26 33.66 15.74
N LYS A 165 2.39 32.35 15.69
CA LYS A 165 2.92 31.60 14.54
C LYS A 165 1.92 30.58 14.06
N ILE A 166 2.05 30.21 12.79
CA ILE A 166 1.17 29.25 12.12
C ILE A 166 2.05 28.13 11.54
N LEU A 167 1.87 26.92 12.06
CA LEU A 167 2.47 25.72 11.49
C LEU A 167 1.49 25.09 10.51
N LEU A 168 1.91 24.96 9.25
CA LEU A 168 1.17 24.22 8.24
C LEU A 168 1.94 22.94 7.92
N ASN A 169 1.26 21.81 8.10
CA ASN A 169 1.79 20.48 7.84
C ASN A 169 0.90 19.71 6.88
N THR A 170 1.51 18.98 5.96
CA THR A 170 0.82 17.94 5.19
C THR A 170 1.78 16.81 4.85
N VAL A 171 1.19 15.63 4.62
CA VAL A 171 1.91 14.40 4.35
C VAL A 171 1.59 13.91 2.95
N PHE A 172 2.65 13.68 2.18
CA PHE A 172 2.60 13.04 0.87
C PHE A 172 3.14 11.62 0.96
N PHE A 173 2.45 10.71 0.29
CA PHE A 173 2.81 9.31 0.20
C PHE A 173 3.44 9.05 -1.18
N SER A 174 4.72 8.69 -1.21
CA SER A 174 5.46 8.36 -2.43
C SER A 174 5.80 6.86 -2.51
N LYS A 175 5.98 6.36 -3.75
CA LYS A 175 6.29 4.96 -4.07
C LYS A 175 7.74 4.77 -4.56
N GLY A 176 8.70 5.58 -4.09
CA GLY A 176 10.11 5.49 -4.49
C GLY A 176 11.03 6.23 -3.51
N GLU A 177 12.34 5.92 -3.56
CA GLU A 177 13.40 6.46 -2.69
C GLU A 177 13.42 8.00 -2.63
N PRO A 178 13.86 8.59 -1.50
CA PRO A 178 13.99 10.03 -1.36
C PRO A 178 14.97 10.61 -2.39
N PHE A 179 14.68 11.82 -2.84
CA PHE A 179 15.30 12.55 -3.93
C PHE A 179 16.82 12.80 -3.77
N GLU A 180 17.67 11.78 -3.96
CA GLU A 180 19.14 11.97 -3.93
C GLU A 180 19.81 12.11 -5.30
N THR A 181 19.12 11.86 -6.42
CA THR A 181 19.74 11.99 -7.76
C THR A 181 18.81 12.60 -8.78
N GLY A 182 18.40 13.86 -8.57
CA GLY A 182 17.65 14.65 -9.55
C GLY A 182 16.27 14.07 -9.91
N LEU A 183 15.43 14.87 -10.55
CA LEU A 183 14.16 14.40 -11.11
C LEU A 183 14.45 13.24 -12.08
N PRO A 184 13.83 12.06 -11.90
CA PRO A 184 13.82 11.06 -12.95
C PRO A 184 13.20 11.70 -14.20
N LYS A 185 13.96 11.79 -15.30
CA LYS A 185 13.46 12.19 -16.63
C LYS A 185 12.32 11.30 -17.15
N LYS A 186 11.96 10.24 -16.43
CA LYS A 186 10.66 9.57 -16.55
C LYS A 186 9.63 10.37 -15.78
N THR A 187 9.11 11.39 -16.48
CA THR A 187 7.73 11.89 -16.40
C THR A 187 6.99 11.37 -15.18
N LEU A 188 6.85 12.21 -14.15
CA LEU A 188 5.66 12.20 -13.33
C LEU A 188 4.49 11.98 -14.30
N LYS A 189 3.76 10.88 -14.18
CA LYS A 189 2.58 10.65 -15.00
C LYS A 189 1.60 11.76 -14.64
N VAL A 190 1.64 12.82 -15.44
CA VAL A 190 0.58 13.78 -15.62
C VAL A 190 -0.61 12.97 -16.11
N THR A 191 -1.43 12.49 -15.18
CA THR A 191 -2.81 12.23 -15.52
C THR A 191 -3.40 13.59 -15.83
N LYS A 192 -3.45 13.96 -17.13
CA LYS A 192 -4.52 14.84 -17.65
C LYS A 192 -5.77 14.34 -16.95
N GLY A 193 -6.37 15.17 -16.08
CA GLY A 193 -7.41 14.75 -15.15
C GLY A 193 -8.21 13.62 -15.75
N THR A 194 -7.92 12.39 -15.30
CA THR A 194 -8.77 11.27 -15.67
C THR A 194 -10.13 11.76 -15.27
N LYS A 195 -11.06 11.87 -16.21
CA LYS A 195 -12.47 11.89 -15.85
C LYS A 195 -12.62 10.67 -14.96
N GLU A 196 -12.54 10.85 -13.64
CA GLU A 196 -12.97 9.87 -12.69
C GLU A 196 -14.44 9.71 -13.06
N HIS A 197 -14.71 8.69 -13.87
CA HIS A 197 -16.06 8.23 -14.01
C HIS A 197 -16.38 7.79 -12.60
N LYS A 198 -17.19 8.59 -11.89
CA LYS A 198 -17.76 8.29 -10.58
C LYS A 198 -18.60 7.02 -10.72
N VAL A 199 -17.93 5.87 -10.85
CA VAL A 199 -18.57 4.58 -10.70
C VAL A 199 -18.74 4.43 -9.20
N THR A 200 -19.92 4.81 -8.73
CA THR A 200 -20.33 4.52 -7.37
C THR A 200 -20.57 3.02 -7.27
N LEU A 201 -19.80 2.35 -6.41
CA LEU A 201 -20.00 0.93 -6.12
C LEU A 201 -21.17 0.82 -5.13
N THR A 202 -22.21 0.09 -5.52
CA THR A 202 -23.30 -0.26 -4.61
C THR A 202 -22.87 -1.43 -3.71
N PRO A 203 -23.56 -1.67 -2.58
CA PRO A 203 -23.31 -2.84 -1.74
C PRO A 203 -23.38 -4.16 -2.52
N LYS A 204 -24.29 -4.26 -3.51
CA LYS A 204 -24.40 -5.44 -4.39
C LYS A 204 -23.16 -5.61 -5.27
N ASP A 205 -22.59 -4.52 -5.77
CA ASP A 205 -21.35 -4.58 -6.55
C ASP A 205 -20.17 -5.06 -5.69
N ILE A 206 -20.09 -4.58 -4.44
CA ILE A 206 -19.07 -5.03 -3.49
C ILE A 206 -19.21 -6.52 -3.22
N GLN A 207 -20.45 -7.03 -3.10
CA GLN A 207 -20.69 -8.46 -2.91
C GLN A 207 -20.24 -9.28 -4.12
N ILE A 208 -20.53 -8.82 -5.34
CA ILE A 208 -20.04 -9.45 -6.58
C ILE A 208 -18.51 -9.47 -6.62
N ILE A 209 -17.87 -8.35 -6.29
CA ILE A 209 -16.41 -8.21 -6.26
C ILE A 209 -15.79 -9.20 -5.25
N ARG A 210 -16.43 -9.37 -4.09
CA ARG A 210 -16.04 -10.38 -3.09
C ARG A 210 -16.25 -11.81 -3.59
N GLY A 211 -17.35 -12.09 -4.27
CA GLY A 211 -17.60 -13.39 -4.91
C GLY A 211 -16.49 -13.76 -5.91
N VAL A 212 -16.08 -12.81 -6.75
CA VAL A 212 -14.95 -13.02 -7.69
C VAL A 212 -13.64 -13.26 -6.95
N HIS A 213 -13.38 -12.54 -5.86
CA HIS A 213 -12.21 -12.79 -5.02
C HIS A 213 -12.20 -14.20 -4.45
N ASP A 214 -13.31 -14.65 -3.88
CA ASP A 214 -13.42 -15.98 -3.27
C ASP A 214 -13.31 -17.08 -4.33
N ALA A 215 -13.89 -16.88 -5.51
CA ALA A 215 -13.76 -17.79 -6.64
C ALA A 215 -12.28 -17.95 -7.08
N ILE A 216 -11.50 -16.87 -7.07
CA ILE A 216 -10.07 -16.89 -7.38
C ILE A 216 -9.29 -17.68 -6.33
N ILE A 217 -9.49 -17.36 -5.04
CA ILE A 217 -8.76 -18.03 -3.95
C ILE A 217 -9.06 -19.53 -3.93
N ASN A 218 -10.30 -19.93 -4.19
CA ASN A 218 -10.71 -21.32 -4.17
C ASN A 218 -10.27 -22.12 -5.42
N ASN A 219 -9.71 -21.47 -6.45
CA ASN A 219 -9.35 -22.11 -7.72
C ASN A 219 -8.02 -21.59 -8.30
N LEU A 220 -7.01 -21.38 -7.44
CA LEU A 220 -5.70 -20.85 -7.87
C LEU A 220 -4.98 -21.72 -8.91
N ASP A 221 -5.22 -23.03 -8.91
CA ASP A 221 -4.63 -24.01 -9.82
C ASP A 221 -5.27 -24.00 -11.22
N LYS A 222 -6.48 -23.46 -11.37
CA LYS A 222 -7.23 -23.42 -12.63
C LYS A 222 -7.00 -22.13 -13.39
N ASP A 223 -7.19 -22.18 -14.70
CA ASP A 223 -7.18 -20.98 -15.54
C ASP A 223 -8.34 -20.05 -15.17
N LEU A 224 -8.01 -18.76 -15.02
CA LEU A 224 -9.02 -17.74 -14.76
C LEU A 224 -9.82 -17.50 -16.05
N PRO A 225 -11.17 -17.52 -16.00
CA PRO A 225 -11.98 -17.11 -17.13
C PRO A 225 -11.66 -15.68 -17.56
N SER A 226 -11.99 -15.33 -18.79
CA SER A 226 -11.84 -13.96 -19.26
C SER A 226 -12.65 -13.00 -18.39
N LEU A 227 -12.21 -11.75 -18.30
CA LEU A 227 -12.94 -10.74 -17.52
C LEU A 227 -14.37 -10.54 -18.03
N LYS A 228 -14.61 -10.80 -19.33
CA LYS A 228 -15.94 -10.79 -19.95
C LYS A 228 -16.82 -11.90 -19.39
N GLU A 229 -16.30 -13.12 -19.31
CA GLU A 229 -17.00 -14.27 -18.77
C GLU A 229 -17.28 -14.10 -17.28
N LEU A 230 -16.28 -13.66 -16.49
CA LEU A 230 -16.47 -13.36 -15.07
C LEU A 230 -17.53 -12.29 -14.85
N ALA A 231 -17.51 -11.21 -15.64
CA ALA A 231 -18.53 -10.18 -15.55
C ALA A 231 -19.92 -10.71 -15.89
N HIS A 232 -20.04 -11.56 -16.91
CA HIS A 232 -21.30 -12.16 -17.31
C HIS A 232 -21.85 -13.13 -16.26
N GLN A 233 -21.01 -14.02 -15.72
CA GLN A 233 -21.36 -14.99 -14.67
C GLN A 233 -21.92 -14.30 -13.42
N GLU A 234 -21.32 -13.16 -13.05
CA GLU A 234 -21.67 -12.42 -11.84
C GLU A 234 -22.73 -11.32 -12.08
N GLY A 235 -23.29 -11.22 -13.30
CA GLY A 235 -24.33 -10.24 -13.63
C GLY A 235 -23.86 -8.78 -13.56
N THR A 236 -22.59 -8.51 -13.92
CA THR A 236 -21.99 -7.17 -13.96
C THR A 236 -21.36 -6.89 -15.33
N ASN A 237 -20.73 -5.72 -15.49
CA ASN A 237 -19.94 -5.41 -16.68
C ASN A 237 -18.43 -5.41 -16.36
N GLU A 238 -17.63 -5.69 -17.38
CA GLU A 238 -16.17 -5.77 -17.28
C GLU A 238 -15.52 -4.53 -16.65
N TYR A 239 -16.05 -3.34 -16.98
CA TYR A 239 -15.50 -2.09 -16.49
C TYR A 239 -15.72 -1.94 -14.99
N LYS A 240 -16.95 -2.19 -14.52
CA LYS A 240 -17.34 -2.12 -13.11
C LYS A 240 -16.62 -3.17 -12.28
N LEU A 241 -16.43 -4.37 -12.83
CA LEU A 241 -15.67 -5.44 -12.19
C LEU A 241 -14.18 -5.06 -12.05
N LYS A 242 -13.52 -4.61 -13.13
CA LYS A 242 -12.10 -4.17 -13.09
C LYS A 242 -11.88 -2.99 -12.15
N TYR A 243 -12.74 -1.98 -12.26
CA TYR A 243 -12.68 -0.78 -11.44
C TYR A 243 -12.92 -1.14 -9.97
N GLY A 244 -14.04 -1.82 -9.69
CA GLY A 244 -14.44 -2.17 -8.34
C GLY A 244 -13.46 -3.09 -7.65
N PHE A 245 -12.95 -4.12 -8.32
CA PHE A 245 -11.94 -5.01 -7.75
C PHE A 245 -10.67 -4.23 -7.38
N LYS A 246 -10.24 -3.29 -8.23
CA LYS A 246 -9.09 -2.43 -7.93
C LYS A 246 -9.35 -1.46 -6.78
N GLN A 247 -10.57 -0.95 -6.62
CA GLN A 247 -10.93 -0.09 -5.48
C GLN A 247 -10.98 -0.87 -4.16
N VAL A 248 -11.57 -2.06 -4.17
CA VAL A 248 -11.77 -2.89 -2.97
C VAL A 248 -10.46 -3.56 -2.53
N TYR A 249 -9.70 -4.13 -3.47
CA TYR A 249 -8.49 -4.94 -3.16
C TYR A 249 -7.17 -4.25 -3.49
N GLY A 250 -7.22 -3.03 -4.04
CA GLY A 250 -6.01 -2.30 -4.36
C GLY A 250 -5.11 -3.02 -5.36
N THR A 251 -5.68 -3.79 -6.29
CA THR A 251 -4.94 -4.47 -7.37
C THR A 251 -5.89 -4.91 -8.47
N THR A 252 -5.36 -5.22 -9.66
CA THR A 252 -6.17 -5.81 -10.73
C THR A 252 -6.37 -7.30 -10.48
N ILE A 253 -7.50 -7.86 -10.91
CA ILE A 253 -7.85 -9.29 -10.79
C ILE A 253 -6.70 -10.21 -11.21
N PHE A 254 -6.11 -10.01 -12.39
CA PHE A 254 -5.00 -10.85 -12.86
C PHE A 254 -3.75 -10.73 -11.98
N ARG A 255 -3.40 -9.52 -11.55
CA ARG A 255 -2.26 -9.31 -10.64
C ARG A 255 -2.51 -9.94 -9.28
N PHE A 256 -3.73 -9.87 -8.77
CA PHE A 256 -4.14 -10.56 -7.54
C PHE A 256 -3.95 -12.07 -7.66
N LEU A 257 -4.50 -12.70 -8.71
CA LEU A 257 -4.32 -14.12 -8.99
C LEU A 257 -2.84 -14.52 -9.01
N ILE A 258 -2.00 -13.78 -9.75
CA ILE A 258 -0.56 -14.07 -9.81
C ILE A 258 0.09 -13.91 -8.44
N GLN A 259 -0.28 -12.87 -7.67
CA GLN A 259 0.23 -12.67 -6.32
C GLN A 259 -0.12 -13.83 -5.39
N GLU A 260 -1.36 -14.32 -5.43
CA GLU A 260 -1.82 -15.44 -4.61
C GLU A 260 -1.17 -16.76 -5.04
N ARG A 261 -1.08 -17.04 -6.35
CA ARG A 261 -0.34 -18.21 -6.85
C ARG A 261 1.13 -18.19 -6.43
N LEU A 262 1.80 -17.04 -6.48
CA LEU A 262 3.17 -16.90 -6.00
C LEU A 262 3.29 -17.09 -4.48
N ARG A 263 2.28 -16.66 -3.72
CA ARG A 263 2.22 -16.86 -2.26
C ARG A 263 2.12 -18.35 -1.93
N MET A 264 1.16 -19.05 -2.55
CA MET A 264 1.03 -20.50 -2.46
C MET A 264 2.33 -21.21 -2.89
N ALA A 265 2.95 -20.78 -3.98
CA ALA A 265 4.20 -21.37 -4.46
C ALA A 265 5.35 -21.19 -3.48
N ARG A 266 5.48 -20.00 -2.86
CA ARG A 266 6.49 -19.75 -1.84
C ARG A 266 6.31 -20.70 -0.65
N THR A 267 5.08 -20.87 -0.20
CA THR A 267 4.75 -21.81 0.88
C THR A 267 5.12 -23.24 0.51
N LEU A 268 4.75 -23.70 -0.68
CA LEU A 268 5.16 -25.02 -1.17
C LEU A 268 6.68 -25.15 -1.31
N ILE A 269 7.38 -24.07 -1.67
CA ILE A 269 8.84 -24.09 -1.80
C ILE A 269 9.53 -24.31 -0.45
N LEU A 270 9.10 -23.57 0.56
CA LEU A 270 9.68 -23.55 1.90
C LEU A 270 9.26 -24.75 2.75
N HIS A 271 8.06 -25.26 2.54
CA HIS A 271 7.42 -26.18 3.48
C HIS A 271 7.04 -27.52 2.86
N SER A 272 7.41 -27.81 1.62
CA SER A 272 7.14 -29.11 1.01
C SER A 272 8.32 -29.64 0.19
N THR A 273 8.35 -30.95 0.00
CA THR A 273 9.37 -31.66 -0.80
C THR A 273 9.07 -31.66 -2.30
N HIS A 274 8.00 -30.99 -2.74
CA HIS A 274 7.64 -30.92 -4.15
C HIS A 274 8.73 -30.25 -4.99
N THR A 275 9.05 -30.87 -6.13
CA THR A 275 9.96 -30.27 -7.10
C THR A 275 9.41 -28.93 -7.61
N ILE A 276 10.28 -28.01 -8.04
CA ILE A 276 9.83 -26.73 -8.63
C ILE A 276 8.85 -26.96 -9.80
N LYS A 277 9.03 -28.04 -10.56
CA LYS A 277 8.12 -28.40 -11.66
C LYS A 277 6.71 -28.74 -11.16
N GLN A 278 6.60 -29.54 -10.09
CA GLN A 278 5.32 -29.86 -9.47
C GLN A 278 4.65 -28.61 -8.89
N ILE A 279 5.42 -27.75 -8.21
CA ILE A 279 4.89 -26.50 -7.63
C ILE A 279 4.33 -25.56 -8.70
N VAL A 280 5.02 -25.42 -9.84
CA VAL A 280 4.52 -24.65 -10.99
C VAL A 280 3.16 -25.16 -11.45
N GLN A 281 2.99 -26.48 -11.53
CA GLN A 281 1.74 -27.12 -11.94
C GLN A 281 0.64 -26.93 -10.88
N MET A 282 0.95 -27.17 -9.60
CA MET A 282 0.00 -27.04 -8.48
C MET A 282 -0.49 -25.60 -8.28
N THR A 283 0.31 -24.61 -8.68
CA THR A 283 -0.05 -23.19 -8.55
C THR A 283 -0.64 -22.59 -9.82
N GLY A 284 -0.98 -23.42 -10.82
CA GLY A 284 -1.68 -22.99 -12.04
C GLY A 284 -0.83 -22.17 -13.01
N PHE A 285 0.50 -22.16 -12.88
CA PHE A 285 1.38 -21.46 -13.83
C PHE A 285 1.59 -22.30 -15.09
N LYS A 286 1.27 -21.72 -16.26
CA LYS A 286 1.41 -22.39 -17.57
C LYS A 286 2.87 -22.68 -17.97
N SER A 287 3.83 -21.93 -17.41
CA SER A 287 5.24 -22.04 -17.78
C SER A 287 6.16 -21.79 -16.60
N LYS A 288 7.19 -22.62 -16.46
CA LYS A 288 8.28 -22.48 -15.48
C LYS A 288 9.05 -21.16 -15.63
N THR A 289 9.26 -20.68 -16.86
CA THR A 289 9.98 -19.42 -17.12
C THR A 289 9.22 -18.21 -16.57
N HIS A 290 7.93 -18.09 -16.91
CA HIS A 290 7.05 -17.05 -16.37
C HIS A 290 6.98 -17.10 -14.84
N PHE A 291 6.80 -18.30 -14.28
CA PHE A 291 6.81 -18.51 -12.82
C PHE A 291 8.11 -17.99 -12.18
N SER A 292 9.27 -18.43 -12.69
CA SER A 292 10.56 -18.10 -12.08
C SER A 292 10.85 -16.59 -12.12
N ARG A 293 10.48 -15.92 -13.23
CA ARG A 293 10.59 -14.47 -13.35
C ARG A 293 9.68 -13.74 -12.37
N ALA A 294 8.39 -14.11 -12.33
CA ALA A 294 7.41 -13.49 -11.45
C ALA A 294 7.74 -13.73 -9.96
N PHE A 295 8.27 -14.90 -9.63
CA PHE A 295 8.72 -15.24 -8.27
C PHE A 295 9.92 -14.40 -7.85
N LYS A 296 10.95 -14.29 -8.71
CA LYS A 296 12.13 -13.47 -8.44
C LYS A 296 11.78 -11.98 -8.31
N ASP A 297 10.89 -11.48 -9.16
CA ASP A 297 10.39 -10.10 -9.10
C ASP A 297 9.68 -9.80 -7.77
N LYS A 298 8.87 -10.74 -7.28
CA LYS A 298 8.12 -10.57 -6.03
C LYS A 298 8.97 -10.75 -4.76
N TYR A 299 9.91 -11.70 -4.75
CA TYR A 299 10.62 -12.12 -3.53
C TYR A 299 12.13 -11.84 -3.55
N GLY A 300 12.65 -11.23 -4.61
CA GLY A 300 14.07 -10.87 -4.74
C GLY A 300 15.03 -12.04 -4.96
N ARG A 301 14.57 -13.29 -4.78
CA ARG A 301 15.33 -14.53 -4.97
C ARG A 301 14.56 -15.50 -5.86
N SER A 302 15.27 -16.31 -6.61
CA SER A 302 14.69 -17.35 -7.44
C SER A 302 14.09 -18.48 -6.59
N PRO A 303 13.14 -19.26 -7.15
CA PRO A 303 12.57 -20.41 -6.46
C PRO A 303 13.60 -21.46 -5.99
N SER A 304 14.72 -21.58 -6.70
CA SER A 304 15.78 -22.55 -6.36
C SER A 304 16.65 -22.02 -5.23
N GLU A 305 17.03 -20.74 -5.28
CA GLU A 305 17.78 -20.06 -4.21
C GLU A 305 17.01 -20.02 -2.88
N LEU A 306 15.67 -19.96 -2.92
CA LEU A 306 14.86 -19.99 -1.70
C LEU A 306 14.80 -21.38 -1.04
N ARG A 307 15.05 -22.44 -1.81
CA ARG A 307 15.06 -23.81 -1.32
C ARG A 307 16.42 -24.27 -0.81
N SER A 308 17.48 -23.56 -1.23
CA SER A 308 18.88 -23.84 -0.87
C SER A 308 19.12 -23.44 0.58
#